data_AF-A0A9D2QHH0-F1
#
_entry.id   AF-A0A9D2QHH0-F1
#
_cell.length_a   1.000
_cell.length_b   1.000
_cell.length_c   1.000
_cell.angle_alpha   90.00
_cell.angle_beta   90.00
_cell.angle_gamma   90.00
#
_symmetry.space_group_name_H-M   'P 1'
#
loop_
_entity.id
_entity.type
_entity.pdbx_description
1 polymer ?
#
loop_
_entity_poly.entity_id
_entity_poly.type
_entity_poly.pdbx_seq_one_letter_code
_entity_poly.pdbx_strand_id
1 'polypeptide(L)'
;IALYYAVGRWNDFYNSLVYITNSDYYSLQQILRNILLESQNALSAINGDTMSSEEIAYFMRRAYLAEAMKYAIIFVSSLPMLLIYPLVQKHFVKGVMVGSVKG
;
A
#
# COMPACT_ATOMS: atom_id res chain seq x y z
N ILE A 1 -6.09 22.58 -0.97
CA ILE A 1 -6.83 21.75 -1.96
C ILE A 1 -5.90 20.79 -2.68
N ALA A 2 -4.85 21.25 -3.38
CA ALA A 2 -3.90 20.38 -4.09
C ALA A 2 -3.22 19.31 -3.21
N LEU A 3 -2.85 19.65 -1.96
CA LEU A 3 -2.27 18.68 -1.02
C LEU A 3 -3.22 17.52 -0.72
N TYR A 4 -4.45 17.83 -0.28
CA TYR A 4 -5.48 16.82 0.01
C TYR A 4 -5.80 15.95 -1.21
N TYR A 5 -5.82 16.55 -2.40
CA TYR A 5 -6.02 15.81 -3.65
C TYR A 5 -4.86 14.84 -3.95
N ALA A 6 -3.61 15.29 -3.79
CA ALA A 6 -2.43 14.44 -3.99
C ALA A 6 -2.39 13.26 -3.01
N VAL A 7 -2.69 13.52 -1.72
CA VAL A 7 -2.77 12.48 -0.69
C VAL A 7 -3.91 11.49 -0.99
N GLY A 8 -5.07 11.99 -1.41
CA GLY A 8 -6.21 11.17 -1.80
C GLY A 8 -5.88 10.26 -2.98
N ARG A 9 -5.28 10.81 -4.03
CA ARG A 9 -4.91 10.05 -5.23
C ARG A 9 -3.82 9.03 -4.99
N TRP A 10 -2.87 9.32 -4.09
CA TRP A 10 -1.79 8.41 -3.70
C TRP A 10 -2.30 7.19 -2.92
N ASN A 11 -3.33 7.37 -2.10
CA ASN A 11 -3.96 6.29 -1.32
C ASN A 11 -5.15 5.64 -2.04
N ASP A 12 -5.41 6.00 -3.30
CA ASP A 12 -6.58 5.57 -4.04
C ASP A 12 -6.43 4.13 -4.57
N PHE A 13 -6.98 3.19 -3.81
CA PHE A 13 -7.05 1.78 -4.20
C PHE A 13 -8.38 1.43 -4.88
N TYR A 14 -9.47 2.14 -4.54
CA TYR A 14 -10.82 1.78 -4.99
C TYR A 14 -11.05 2.12 -6.45
N ASN A 15 -10.65 3.32 -6.91
CA ASN A 15 -10.76 3.64 -8.34
C ASN A 15 -9.89 2.73 -9.20
N SER A 16 -8.72 2.33 -8.70
CA SER A 16 -7.85 1.37 -9.39
C SER A 16 -8.57 0.02 -9.56
N LEU A 17 -9.22 -0.47 -8.51
CA LEU A 17 -9.97 -1.73 -8.54
C LEU A 17 -11.14 -1.71 -9.53
N VAL A 18 -11.90 -0.61 -9.59
CA VAL A 18 -13.13 -0.54 -10.40
C VAL A 18 -12.81 -0.27 -11.88
N TYR A 19 -11.83 0.59 -12.17
CA TYR A 19 -11.61 1.09 -13.53
C TYR A 19 -10.41 0.48 -14.25
N ILE A 20 -9.48 -0.15 -13.53
CA ILE A 20 -8.23 -0.64 -14.11
C ILE A 20 -8.27 -2.15 -14.30
N THR A 21 -8.32 -2.57 -15.55
CA THR A 21 -8.32 -3.98 -15.98
C THR A 21 -6.96 -4.45 -16.50
N ASN A 22 -6.11 -3.52 -16.95
CA ASN A 22 -4.76 -3.84 -17.44
C ASN A 22 -3.75 -3.77 -16.27
N SER A 23 -2.96 -4.83 -16.11
CA SER A 23 -1.95 -5.00 -15.07
C SER A 23 -0.89 -3.92 -15.05
N ASP A 24 -0.59 -3.30 -16.20
CA ASP A 24 0.44 -2.26 -16.31
C ASP A 24 0.05 -0.95 -15.60
N TYR A 25 -1.25 -0.76 -15.36
CA TYR A 25 -1.77 0.43 -14.69
C TYR A 25 -2.20 0.18 -13.25
N TYR A 26 -1.94 -1.01 -12.69
CA TYR A 26 -2.33 -1.30 -11.31
C TYR A 26 -1.65 -0.35 -10.34
N SER A 27 -2.45 0.28 -9.49
CA SER A 27 -1.91 1.07 -8.40
C SER A 27 -1.16 0.18 -7.41
N LEU A 28 -0.17 0.76 -6.75
CA LEU A 28 0.61 0.08 -5.71
C LEU A 28 -0.29 -0.56 -4.63
N GLN A 29 -1.39 0.13 -4.29
CA GLN A 29 -2.37 -0.34 -3.31
C GLN A 29 -3.17 -1.56 -3.81
N GLN A 30 -3.51 -1.62 -5.10
CA GLN A 30 -4.21 -2.76 -5.70
C GLN A 30 -3.30 -4.00 -5.77
N ILE A 31 -2.03 -3.82 -6.15
CA ILE A 31 -1.04 -4.90 -6.21
C ILE A 31 -0.87 -5.54 -4.83
N LEU A 32 -0.75 -4.71 -3.78
CA LEU A 32 -0.62 -5.20 -2.40
C LEU A 32 -1.83 -6.03 -1.97
N ARG A 33 -3.05 -5.57 -2.29
CA ARG A 33 -4.27 -6.32 -1.99
C ARG A 33 -4.31 -7.66 -2.72
N ASN A 34 -3.94 -7.68 -4.00
CA ASN A 34 -3.92 -8.91 -4.80
C ASN A 34 -2.93 -9.93 -4.22
N ILE A 35 -1.71 -9.51 -3.90
CA ILE A 35 -0.70 -10.37 -3.26
C ILE A 35 -1.18 -10.90 -1.91
N LEU A 36 -1.83 -10.06 -1.10
CA LEU A 36 -2.35 -10.47 0.20
C LEU A 36 -3.50 -11.49 0.08
N LEU A 37 -4.37 -11.33 -0.92
CA LEU A 37 -5.44 -12.29 -1.21
C LEU A 37 -4.88 -13.61 -1.75
N GLU A 38 -3.92 -13.56 -2.67
CA GLU A 38 -3.22 -14.75 -3.16
C GLU A 38 -2.50 -15.49 -2.04
N SER A 39 -1.86 -14.77 -1.11
CA SER A 39 -1.21 -15.33 0.07
C SER A 39 -2.19 -16.00 1.05
N GLN A 40 -3.32 -15.34 1.35
CA GLN A 40 -4.36 -15.91 2.21
C GLN A 40 -4.96 -17.17 1.58
N ASN A 41 -5.26 -17.12 0.28
CA ASN A 41 -5.76 -18.28 -0.46
C ASN A 41 -4.75 -19.44 -0.48
N ALA A 42 -3.46 -19.12 -0.65
CA ALA A 42 -2.37 -20.09 -0.60
C ALA A 42 -2.25 -20.78 0.77
N LEU A 43 -2.43 -20.04 1.88
CA LEU A 43 -2.46 -20.60 3.23
C LEU A 43 -3.72 -21.43 3.49
N SER A 44 -4.88 -20.99 3.03
CA SER A 44 -6.15 -21.73 3.17
C SER A 44 -6.21 -23.00 2.32
N ALA A 45 -5.40 -23.09 1.27
CA ALA A 45 -5.28 -24.28 0.43
C ALA A 45 -4.42 -25.39 1.05
N ILE A 46 -3.72 -25.13 2.17
CA ILE A 46 -2.89 -26.11 2.86
C ILE A 46 -3.79 -27.13 3.58
N ASN A 47 -3.91 -28.33 3.01
CA ASN A 47 -4.53 -29.48 3.64
C ASN A 47 -3.45 -30.47 4.09
N GLY A 48 -3.19 -30.51 5.40
CA GLY A 48 -2.11 -31.31 6.00
C GLY A 48 -2.19 -32.82 5.78
N ASP A 49 -3.35 -33.34 5.35
CA ASP A 49 -3.60 -34.77 5.10
C ASP A 49 -3.33 -35.22 3.65
N THR A 50 -3.25 -34.28 2.70
CA THR A 50 -3.16 -34.60 1.25
C THR A 50 -1.92 -34.04 0.57
N MET A 51 -1.16 -33.18 1.26
CA MET A 51 -0.06 -32.43 0.65
C MET A 51 1.30 -32.93 1.14
N SER A 52 2.25 -33.00 0.21
CA SER A 52 3.65 -33.29 0.48
C SER A 52 4.27 -32.21 1.37
N SER A 53 5.27 -32.59 2.17
CA SER A 53 6.08 -31.66 2.96
C SER A 53 6.77 -30.58 2.10
N GLU A 54 7.10 -30.88 0.84
CA GLU A 54 7.65 -29.89 -0.11
C GLU A 54 6.59 -28.87 -0.57
N GLU A 55 5.35 -29.32 -0.80
CA GLU A 55 4.25 -28.44 -1.21
C GLU A 55 3.90 -27.48 -0.06
N ILE A 56 3.81 -28.00 1.16
CA ILE A 56 3.58 -27.21 2.37
C ILE A 56 4.69 -26.14 2.55
N ALA A 57 5.97 -26.51 2.33
CA ALA A 57 7.08 -25.57 2.39
C ALA A 57 7.00 -24.48 1.29
N TYR A 58 6.55 -24.85 0.09
CA TYR A 58 6.33 -23.89 -1.00
C TYR A 58 5.25 -22.86 -0.65
N PHE A 59 4.10 -23.30 -0.13
CA PHE A 59 3.02 -22.39 0.28
C PHE A 59 3.43 -21.48 1.44
N MET A 60 4.15 -22.00 2.45
CA MET A 60 4.71 -21.18 3.52
C MET A 60 5.68 -20.12 3.01
N ARG A 61 6.57 -20.47 2.07
CA ARG A 61 7.51 -19.51 1.48
C ARG A 61 6.80 -18.40 0.72
N ARG A 62 5.73 -18.72 -0.01
CA ARG A 62 4.90 -17.72 -0.69
C ARG A 62 4.20 -16.79 0.29
N ALA A 63 3.66 -17.33 1.38
CA ALA A 63 3.04 -16.52 2.43
C ALA A 63 4.04 -15.54 3.06
N TYR A 64 5.25 -16.00 3.36
CA TYR A 64 6.33 -15.15 3.87
C TYR A 64 6.72 -14.03 2.91
N LEU A 65 6.88 -14.35 1.62
CA LEU A 65 7.19 -13.35 0.59
C LEU A 65 6.08 -12.29 0.47
N ALA A 66 4.82 -12.71 0.54
CA ALA A 66 3.69 -11.78 0.52
C ALA A 66 3.68 -10.84 1.73
N GLU A 67 4.01 -11.34 2.92
CA GLU A 67 4.14 -10.51 4.11
C GLU A 67 5.32 -9.53 4.01
N ALA A 68 6.47 -9.97 3.51
CA ALA A 68 7.62 -9.10 3.26
C ALA A 68 7.28 -8.00 2.23
N MET A 69 6.60 -8.35 1.14
CA MET A 69 6.14 -7.38 0.13
C MET A 69 5.15 -6.36 0.71
N LYS A 70 4.22 -6.80 1.56
CA LYS A 70 3.31 -5.90 2.28
C LYS A 70 4.09 -4.85 3.08
N TYR A 71 5.07 -5.26 3.88
CA TYR A 71 5.87 -4.31 4.67
C TYR A 71 6.72 -3.38 3.79
N ALA A 72 7.36 -3.92 2.75
CA ALA A 72 8.17 -3.13 1.82
C ALA A 72 7.33 -2.05 1.12
N ILE A 73 6.13 -2.40 0.66
CA ILE A 73 5.21 -1.46 0.00
C ILE A 73 4.65 -0.43 0.98
N ILE A 74 4.32 -0.80 2.21
CA ILE A 74 3.91 0.17 3.25
C ILE A 74 5.03 1.20 3.46
N PHE A 75 6.27 0.75 3.54
CA PHE A 75 7.43 1.63 3.67
C PHE A 75 7.59 2.55 2.45
N VAL A 76 7.57 2.00 1.23
CA VAL A 76 7.70 2.77 -0.01
C VAL A 76 6.52 3.73 -0.22
N SER A 77 5.31 3.35 0.18
CA SER A 77 4.11 4.19 0.05
C SER A 77 4.07 5.34 1.06
N SER A 78 4.63 5.16 2.26
CA SER A 78 4.68 6.20 3.30
C SER A 78 5.86 7.16 3.13
N LEU A 79 6.91 6.75 2.43
CA LEU A 79 8.13 7.54 2.24
C LEU A 79 7.89 8.87 1.49
N PRO A 80 7.13 8.92 0.38
CA PRO A 80 6.81 10.19 -0.29
C PRO A 80 6.01 11.15 0.59
N MET A 81 5.09 10.62 1.40
CA MET A 81 4.31 11.41 2.36
C MET A 81 5.21 12.01 3.44
N LEU A 82 6.17 11.22 3.95
CA LEU A 82 7.17 11.69 4.90
C LEU A 82 8.10 12.76 4.30
N LEU A 83 8.44 12.66 3.00
CA LEU A 83 9.25 13.67 2.31
C LEU A 83 8.47 14.96 2.02
N ILE A 84 7.17 14.85 1.73
CA ILE A 84 6.29 16.00 1.51
C ILE A 84 6.04 16.74 2.83
N TYR A 85 5.99 16.01 3.95
CA TYR A 85 5.75 16.57 5.28
C TYR A 85 6.63 17.79 5.64
N PRO A 86 7.98 17.77 5.56
CA PRO A 86 8.82 18.93 5.86
C PRO A 86 8.62 20.09 4.88
N LEU A 87 8.30 19.80 3.61
CA LEU A 87 8.06 20.82 2.59
C LEU A 87 6.74 21.56 2.87
N VAL A 88 5.69 20.83 3.22
CA VAL A 88 4.42 21.39 3.66
C VAL A 88 4.58 22.14 4.98
N GLN A 89 5.26 21.56 5.96
CA GLN A 89 5.52 22.18 7.26
C GLN A 89 6.23 23.54 7.08
N LYS A 90 7.25 23.63 6.23
CA LYS A 90 7.97 24.91 5.99
C LYS A 90 7.08 26.01 5.40
N HIS A 91 6.16 25.69 4.50
CA HIS A 91 5.33 26.68 3.80
C HIS A 91 4.03 27.00 4.55
N PHE A 92 3.40 26.00 5.15
CA PHE A 92 2.13 26.17 5.87
C PHE A 92 2.35 26.65 7.31
N VAL A 93 3.44 26.32 8.01
CA VAL A 93 3.68 26.89 9.35
C VAL A 93 3.93 28.39 9.28
N LYS A 94 4.56 28.90 8.21
CA LYS A 94 4.67 30.35 7.97
C LYS A 94 3.33 30.99 7.58
N GLY A 95 2.53 30.34 6.73
CA GLY A 95 1.24 30.85 6.28
C GLY A 95 0.14 30.85 7.34
N VAL A 96 0.08 29.80 8.17
CA VAL A 96 -0.91 29.67 9.26
C VAL A 96 -0.58 30.61 10.44
N MET A 97 0.72 30.81 10.76
CA MET A 97 1.13 31.82 11.75
C MET A 97 0.77 33.25 11.30
N VAL A 98 0.74 33.55 10.00
CA VAL A 98 0.32 34.87 9.49
C VAL A 98 -1.22 35.02 9.50
N GLY A 99 -1.96 33.93 9.29
CA GLY A 99 -3.43 33.91 9.36
C GLY A 99 -4.00 33.93 10.78
N SER A 100 -3.30 33.35 11.76
CA SER A 100 -3.75 33.28 13.16
C SER A 100 -3.47 34.55 13.98
N VAL A 101 -2.69 35.51 13.46
CA VAL A 101 -2.41 36.80 14.10
C VAL A 101 -3.35 37.91 13.56
N LYS A 102 -4.11 37.62 12.51
CA LYS A 102 -5.14 38.52 11.95
C LYS A 102 -6.58 38.10 12.30
N GLY A 103 -6.74 37.07 13.14
CA GLY A 103 -8.00 36.70 13.78
C GLY A 103 -8.07 37.26 15.18
#